data_AF-A0A1W9ISP5-F1
#
_entry.id   AF-A0A1W9ISP5-F1
#
_cell.length_a   1.000
_cell.length_b   1.000
_cell.length_c   1.000
_cell.angle_alpha   90.00
_cell.angle_beta   90.00
_cell.angle_gamma   90.00
#
_symmetry.space_group_name_H-M   'P 1'
#
loop_
_entity.id
_entity.type
_entity.pdbx_description
1 polymer ?
#
loop_
_entity_poly.entity_id
_entity_poly.type
_entity_poly.pdbx_seq_one_letter_code
_entity_poly.pdbx_strand_id
1 'polypeptide(L)'
;MSFQLHRQVAINCILSRGSEGLQGEGCVYDLSTPLQPTAAADTLQPGDLIKLHLWIPDEDSRISVNLAEVQWVKPNCIKVDLLTVDPPDRTRLNQFTASQNTLSRADNATSQVLIWF
;
A
#
# COMPACT_ATOMS: atom_id res chain seq x y z
N MET A 1 21.03 11.92 -20.90
CA MET A 1 19.87 12.11 -19.99
C MET A 1 19.08 10.82 -20.05
N SER A 2 19.21 9.98 -19.03
CA SER A 2 18.50 8.71 -18.93
C SER A 2 17.08 9.03 -18.43
N PHE A 3 16.07 8.86 -19.27
CA PHE A 3 14.69 8.82 -18.78
C PHE A 3 14.55 7.49 -18.04
N GLN A 4 14.60 7.52 -16.69
CA GLN A 4 14.17 6.36 -15.92
C GLN A 4 12.71 6.11 -16.27
N LEU A 5 12.46 5.02 -17.00
CA LEU A 5 11.13 4.46 -17.18
C LEU A 5 10.62 4.14 -15.79
N HIS A 6 9.68 4.95 -15.30
CA HIS A 6 9.02 4.71 -14.03
C HIS A 6 8.16 3.46 -14.24
N ARG A 7 8.64 2.31 -13.78
CA ARG A 7 7.87 1.07 -13.81
C ARG A 7 6.59 1.30 -13.03
N GLN A 8 5.46 1.13 -13.69
CA GLN A 8 4.17 1.29 -13.04
C GLN A 8 3.86 -0.02 -12.35
N VAL A 9 4.11 -0.07 -11.04
CA VAL A 9 3.77 -1.22 -10.22
C VAL A 9 2.43 -0.95 -9.53
N ALA A 10 1.53 -1.92 -9.63
CA ALA A 10 0.31 -1.96 -8.83
C ALA A 10 0.44 -3.07 -7.78
N ILE A 11 0.10 -2.74 -6.55
CA ILE A 11 0.01 -3.73 -5.48
C ILE A 11 -1.45 -3.88 -5.12
N ASN A 12 -1.95 -5.11 -5.12
CA ASN A 12 -3.26 -5.41 -4.56
C ASN A 12 -3.07 -6.01 -3.18
N CYS A 13 -3.67 -5.42 -2.15
CA CYS A 13 -3.42 -5.77 -0.76
C CYS A 13 -4.73 -5.83 0.03
N ILE A 14 -4.97 -6.91 0.78
CA ILE A 14 -6.09 -7.02 1.71
C ILE A 14 -5.62 -6.52 3.09
N LEU A 15 -6.29 -5.50 3.60
CA LEU A 15 -5.94 -4.87 4.87
C LEU A 15 -6.36 -5.71 6.07
N SER A 16 -5.53 -5.70 7.10
CA SER A 16 -5.78 -6.31 8.40
C SER A 16 -5.13 -5.50 9.51
N ARG A 17 -5.49 -5.80 10.76
CA ARG A 17 -4.85 -5.20 11.93
C ARG A 17 -3.54 -5.92 12.24
N GLY A 18 -2.44 -5.19 12.19
CA GLY A 18 -1.14 -5.65 12.65
C GLY A 18 -0.77 -5.17 14.04
N SER A 19 0.31 -5.73 14.60
CA SER A 19 0.88 -5.32 15.88
C SER A 19 1.43 -3.89 15.88
N GLU A 20 1.91 -3.40 14.74
CA GLU A 20 2.54 -2.08 14.57
C GLU A 20 1.71 -1.11 13.70
N GLY A 21 0.42 -1.40 13.51
CA GLY A 21 -0.48 -0.56 12.71
C GLY A 21 -1.11 -1.33 11.55
N LEU A 22 -1.25 -0.66 10.40
CA LEU A 22 -1.94 -1.22 9.24
C LEU A 22 -1.02 -2.19 8.49
N GLN A 23 -1.47 -3.44 8.36
CA GLN A 23 -0.78 -4.49 7.62
C GLN A 23 -1.70 -5.04 6.54
N GLY A 24 -1.13 -5.68 5.53
CA GLY A 24 -1.93 -6.48 4.63
C GLY A 24 -1.11 -7.47 3.83
N GLU A 25 -1.79 -8.48 3.31
CA GLU A 25 -1.21 -9.47 2.41
C GLU A 25 -1.55 -9.07 0.99
N GLY A 26 -0.55 -9.05 0.12
CA GLY A 26 -0.75 -8.56 -1.23
C GLY A 26 0.06 -9.29 -2.29
N CYS A 27 -0.23 -8.94 -3.53
CA CYS A 27 0.52 -9.38 -4.70
C CYS A 27 0.97 -8.16 -5.50
N VAL A 28 2.22 -8.21 -5.98
CA VAL A 28 2.80 -7.18 -6.84
C VAL A 28 2.54 -7.52 -8.30
N TYR A 29 2.02 -6.55 -9.05
CA TYR A 29 1.80 -6.62 -10.48
C TYR A 29 2.60 -5.53 -11.18
N ASP A 30 3.43 -5.90 -12.15
CA ASP A 30 4.02 -4.95 -13.08
C ASP A 30 2.98 -4.61 -14.15
N LEU A 31 2.59 -3.33 -14.25
CA LEU A 31 1.65 -2.84 -15.25
C LEU A 31 2.32 -2.60 -16.61
N SER A 32 3.65 -2.63 -16.66
CA SER A 32 4.46 -2.49 -17.88
C SER A 32 4.52 -3.79 -18.69
N THR A 33 4.17 -4.91 -18.05
CA THR A 33 4.08 -6.25 -18.65
C THR A 33 2.68 -6.81 -18.42
N PRO A 34 2.21 -7.78 -19.22
CA PRO A 34 0.86 -8.34 -19.03
C PRO A 34 0.75 -9.07 -17.68
N LEU A 35 0.26 -8.36 -16.65
CA LEU A 35 -0.27 -8.79 -15.33
C LEU A 35 0.27 -10.13 -14.77
N GLN A 36 1.58 -10.33 -14.82
CA GLN A 36 2.21 -11.46 -14.13
C GLN A 36 2.57 -11.04 -12.70
N PRO A 37 2.19 -11.84 -11.69
CA PRO A 37 2.67 -11.63 -10.33
C PRO A 37 4.20 -11.65 -10.33
N THR A 38 4.82 -10.63 -9.76
CA THR A 38 6.28 -10.60 -9.62
C THR A 38 6.66 -10.54 -8.14
N ALA A 39 7.84 -11.05 -7.78
CA ALA A 39 8.36 -10.91 -6.44
C ALA A 39 8.61 -9.42 -6.12
N ALA A 40 8.05 -8.94 -5.01
CA ALA A 40 8.22 -7.55 -4.56
C ALA A 40 9.70 -7.17 -4.33
N ALA A 41 10.46 -8.08 -3.73
CA ALA A 41 11.87 -7.87 -3.40
C ALA A 41 12.77 -7.71 -4.64
N ASP A 42 12.37 -8.30 -5.78
CA ASP A 42 13.14 -8.23 -7.03
C ASP A 42 12.76 -7.02 -7.90
N THR A 43 11.69 -6.31 -7.54
CA THR A 43 11.08 -5.27 -8.39
C THR A 43 11.02 -3.89 -7.78
N LEU A 44 11.05 -3.76 -6.45
CA LEU A 44 10.89 -2.51 -5.74
C LEU A 44 12.19 -2.08 -5.06
N GLN A 45 12.43 -0.77 -5.04
CA GLN A 45 13.53 -0.14 -4.32
C GLN A 45 13.02 1.00 -3.43
N PRO A 46 13.73 1.31 -2.32
CA PRO A 46 13.45 2.52 -1.56
C PRO A 46 13.45 3.77 -2.47
N GLY A 47 12.43 4.62 -2.32
CA GLY A 47 12.20 5.81 -3.14
C GLY A 47 11.32 5.57 -4.38
N ASP A 48 10.97 4.32 -4.70
CA ASP A 48 10.06 4.05 -5.82
C ASP A 48 8.65 4.60 -5.54
N LEU A 49 8.06 5.22 -6.56
CA LEU A 49 6.70 5.72 -6.54
C LEU A 49 5.77 4.73 -7.23
N ILE A 50 4.80 4.20 -6.48
CA ILE A 50 3.89 3.14 -6.91
C ILE A 50 2.43 3.53 -6.78
N LYS A 51 1.57 2.79 -7.49
CA LYS A 51 0.12 2.82 -7.27
C LYS A 51 -0.27 1.64 -6.39
N LEU A 52 -1.19 1.86 -5.46
CA LEU A 52 -1.60 0.84 -4.50
C LEU A 52 -3.11 0.76 -4.47
N HIS A 53 -3.63 -0.46 -4.51
CA HIS A 53 -5.02 -0.75 -4.29
C HIS A 53 -5.14 -1.54 -2.97
N LEU A 54 -5.93 -0.98 -2.06
CA LEU A 54 -6.17 -1.57 -0.74
C LEU A 54 -7.60 -2.08 -0.68
N TRP A 55 -7.79 -3.33 -0.29
CA TRP A 55 -9.11 -3.91 -0.02
C TRP A 55 -9.34 -3.92 1.48
N ILE A 56 -10.41 -3.29 1.92
CA ILE A 56 -10.91 -3.45 3.29
C ILE A 56 -11.72 -4.75 3.33
N PRO A 57 -11.49 -5.66 4.30
CA PRO A 57 -12.33 -6.83 4.49
C PRO A 57 -13.80 -6.44 4.62
N ASP A 58 -14.70 -7.24 4.04
CA ASP A 58 -16.14 -7.01 4.06
C ASP A 58 -16.64 -5.77 3.29
N GLU A 59 -15.76 -5.08 2.56
CA GLU A 59 -16.14 -4.03 1.60
C GLU A 59 -15.91 -4.46 0.14
N ASP A 60 -16.91 -4.24 -0.71
CA ASP A 60 -16.83 -4.60 -2.15
C ASP A 60 -15.93 -3.66 -2.96
N SER A 61 -15.57 -2.49 -2.42
CA SER A 61 -14.79 -1.47 -3.12
C SER A 61 -13.37 -1.35 -2.58
N ARG A 62 -12.40 -1.28 -3.50
CA ARG A 62 -11.01 -0.95 -3.18
C ARG A 62 -10.86 0.53 -2.81
N ILE A 63 -9.83 0.85 -2.04
CA ILE A 63 -9.25 2.18 -1.86
C ILE A 63 -8.12 2.33 -2.87
N SER A 64 -8.18 3.36 -3.70
CA SER A 64 -7.13 3.65 -4.67
C SER A 64 -6.17 4.69 -4.13
N VAL A 65 -4.90 4.32 -4.02
CA VAL A 65 -3.80 5.20 -3.65
C VAL A 65 -3.07 5.56 -4.93
N ASN A 66 -3.24 6.82 -5.34
CA ASN A 66 -2.72 7.34 -6.59
C ASN A 66 -1.19 7.46 -6.57
N LEU A 67 -0.62 7.68 -5.39
CA LEU A 67 0.83 7.75 -5.19
C LEU A 67 1.21 7.24 -3.81
N ALA A 68 2.09 6.25 -3.76
CA ALA A 68 2.76 5.81 -2.54
C ALA A 68 4.27 5.67 -2.80
N GLU A 69 5.07 5.93 -1.77
CA GLU A 69 6.53 5.81 -1.83
C GLU A 69 7.00 4.60 -1.04
N VAL A 70 7.83 3.76 -1.66
CA VAL A 70 8.47 2.63 -0.98
C VAL A 70 9.54 3.17 -0.04
N GLN A 71 9.38 2.97 1.27
CA GLN A 71 10.33 3.41 2.28
C GLN A 71 11.46 2.39 2.50
N TRP A 72 11.10 1.10 2.54
CA TRP A 72 12.07 0.01 2.59
C TRP A 72 11.50 -1.28 2.04
N VAL A 73 12.40 -2.17 1.64
CA VAL A 73 12.09 -3.49 1.09
C VAL A 73 12.85 -4.56 1.89
N LYS A 74 12.13 -5.61 2.28
CA LYS A 74 12.64 -6.84 2.87
C LYS A 74 12.20 -8.02 2.00
N PRO A 75 12.81 -9.22 2.15
CA PRO A 75 12.52 -10.36 1.29
C PRO A 75 11.03 -10.72 1.16
N ASN A 76 10.24 -10.53 2.21
CA ASN A 76 8.82 -10.89 2.27
C ASN A 76 7.89 -9.73 2.64
N CYS A 77 8.42 -8.50 2.78
CA CYS A 77 7.59 -7.36 3.08
C CYS A 77 8.18 -6.03 2.62
N ILE A 78 7.30 -5.06 2.43
CA ILE A 78 7.67 -3.68 2.16
C ILE A 78 6.95 -2.76 3.12
N LYS A 79 7.54 -1.58 3.33
CA LYS A 79 6.84 -0.44 3.92
C LYS A 79 6.63 0.63 2.88
N VAL A 80 5.42 1.15 2.82
CA VAL A 80 5.03 2.21 1.89
C VAL A 80 4.38 3.37 2.61
N ASP A 81 4.68 4.57 2.16
CA ASP A 81 4.08 5.81 2.64
C ASP A 81 3.03 6.31 1.63
N LEU A 82 1.81 6.55 2.10
CA LEU A 82 0.64 6.94 1.32
C LEU A 82 0.62 8.44 1.06
N LEU A 83 1.26 8.87 -0.03
CA LEU A 83 1.40 10.29 -0.38
C LEU A 83 0.08 10.89 -0.87
N THR A 84 -0.56 10.26 -1.85
CA THR A 84 -1.78 10.78 -2.47
C THR A 84 -2.89 9.74 -2.44
N VAL A 85 -3.90 10.02 -1.62
CA VAL A 85 -5.13 9.23 -1.50
C VAL A 85 -6.30 10.17 -1.74
N ASP A 86 -7.28 9.75 -2.53
CA ASP A 86 -8.45 10.58 -2.79
C ASP A 86 -9.25 10.82 -1.49
N PRO A 87 -9.81 12.03 -1.28
CA PRO A 87 -10.50 12.38 -0.02
C PRO A 87 -11.55 11.36 0.49
N PRO A 88 -12.45 10.80 -0.35
CA PRO A 88 -13.40 9.79 0.12
C PRO A 88 -12.70 8.50 0.57
N ASP A 89 -11.66 8.06 -0.15
CA ASP A 89 -10.88 6.88 0.18
C ASP A 89 -10.01 7.09 1.43
N ARG A 90 -9.48 8.31 1.62
CA ARG A 90 -8.76 8.69 2.85
C ARG A 90 -9.70 8.62 4.06
N THR A 91 -10.95 9.04 3.89
CA THR A 91 -11.96 8.96 4.95
C THR A 91 -12.26 7.51 5.34
N ARG A 92 -12.49 6.64 4.34
CA ARG A 92 -12.70 5.20 4.55
C ARG A 92 -11.51 4.54 5.25
N LEU A 93 -10.28 4.83 4.79
CA LEU A 93 -9.06 4.32 5.41
C LEU A 93 -8.95 4.74 6.88
N ASN A 94 -9.22 6.01 7.18
CA ASN A 94 -9.17 6.51 8.55
C ASN A 94 -10.25 5.87 9.43
N GLN A 95 -11.45 5.63 8.91
CA GLN A 95 -12.54 4.94 9.62
C GLN A 95 -12.19 3.49 9.91
N PHE A 96 -11.62 2.78 8.94
CA PHE A 96 -11.12 1.42 9.13
C PHE A 96 -10.06 1.39 10.23
N THR A 97 -9.03 2.24 10.15
CA THR A 97 -7.99 2.31 11.18
C THR A 97 -8.59 2.63 12.56
N ALA A 98 -9.50 3.60 12.65
CA ALA A 98 -10.12 3.97 13.93
C ALA A 98 -10.92 2.81 14.54
N SER A 99 -11.65 2.05 13.71
CA SER A 99 -12.44 0.89 14.14
C SER A 99 -11.55 -0.26 14.64
N GLN A 100 -10.37 -0.42 14.04
CA GLN A 100 -9.37 -1.39 14.49
C GLN A 100 -8.62 -0.95 15.76
N ASN A 101 -8.64 0.34 16.09
CA ASN A 101 -7.76 0.94 17.10
C ASN A 101 -8.54 1.44 18.32
N THR A 102 -9.40 0.59 18.88
CA THR A 102 -10.31 0.92 20.01
C THR A 102 -9.63 1.46 21.29
N LEU A 103 -8.29 1.58 21.37
CA LEU A 103 -7.59 2.14 22.53
C LEU A 103 -6.32 2.98 22.23
N SER A 104 -6.08 3.44 21.00
CA SER A 104 -4.93 4.34 20.75
C SER A 104 -5.39 5.71 20.30
N ARG A 105 -5.04 6.71 21.11
CA ARG A 105 -5.15 8.15 20.88
C ARG A 105 -4.96 8.51 19.41
N ALA A 106 -5.85 9.37 18.93
CA ALA A 106 -5.86 9.96 17.60
C ALA A 106 -4.56 10.73 17.31
N ASP A 107 -3.54 10.01 16.90
CA ASP A 107 -2.33 10.58 16.34
C ASP A 107 -2.33 10.24 14.83
N ASN A 108 -2.56 11.31 14.06
CA ASN A 108 -2.36 11.55 12.62
C ASN A 108 -2.65 10.42 11.59
N ALA A 109 -3.48 10.77 10.59
CA ALA A 109 -3.82 10.05 9.37
C ALA A 109 -2.87 8.88 9.02
N THR A 110 -3.42 7.65 8.92
CA THR A 110 -2.65 6.46 8.52
C THR A 110 -1.96 6.74 7.19
N SER A 111 -0.67 7.05 7.30
CA SER A 111 0.17 7.47 6.18
C SER A 111 1.13 6.37 5.77
N GLN A 112 1.12 5.22 6.45
CA GLN A 112 2.05 4.12 6.20
C GLN A 112 1.32 2.78 6.24
N VAL A 113 1.75 1.85 5.38
CA VAL A 113 1.22 0.47 5.31
C VAL A 113 2.39 -0.49 5.20
N LEU A 114 2.32 -1.59 5.93
CA LEU A 114 3.21 -2.74 5.75
C LEU A 114 2.50 -3.78 4.89
N ILE A 115 3.16 -4.24 3.82
CA ILE A 115 2.58 -5.21 2.89
C ILE A 115 3.46 -6.46 2.85
N TRP A 116 2.85 -7.61 3.09
CA TRP A 116 3.48 -8.93 3.07
C TRP A 116 3.18 -9.65 1.75
N PHE A 117 4.14 -10.45 1.26
CA PHE A 117 4.07 -11.21 0.00
C PHE A 117 4.42 -12.68 0.22
#